data_AF-A0A852SMY3-F1
#
_entry.id   AF-A0A852SMY3-F1
#
_cell.length_a   1.000
_cell.length_b   1.000
_cell.length_c   1.000
_cell.angle_alpha   90.00
_cell.angle_beta   90.00
_cell.angle_gamma   90.00
#
_symmetry.space_group_name_H-M   'P 1'
#
loop_
_entity.id
_entity.type
_entity.pdbx_description
1 polymer ?
#
loop_
_entity_poly.entity_id
_entity_poly.type
_entity_poly.pdbx_seq_one_letter_code
_entity_poly.pdbx_strand_id
1 'polypeptide(L)'
;MTTERVTQPTIDELDVLTLTGLEVFAHHGVFDFERENGQLFLLDVQLWLDTAGAAGGDDLAQTVHYGELAEEIAAAVAGDPVDLIETLAERVAGVVLAHPPVRQTRVVVHKPDAPITVPFADVSVTITRRRVPVPPPVPVPPPAADARTAPVPTATPPEAAPAAPTPAPSPTRTAPA
;
A
#
# COMPACT_ATOMS: atom_id res chain seq x y z
N MET A 1 5.12 39.62 -11.68
CA MET A 1 5.23 38.26 -12.24
C MET A 1 4.08 37.45 -11.65
N THR A 2 2.97 37.39 -12.38
CA THR A 2 1.72 36.76 -11.95
C THR A 2 1.81 35.30 -12.30
N THR A 3 1.90 34.43 -11.30
CA THR A 3 1.87 32.98 -11.51
C THR A 3 0.43 32.59 -11.85
N GLU A 4 0.15 32.31 -13.13
CA GLU A 4 -1.11 31.68 -13.54
C GLU A 4 -1.20 30.31 -12.87
N ARG A 5 -2.19 30.13 -11.99
CA ARG A 5 -2.61 28.81 -11.56
C ARG A 5 -3.24 28.15 -12.77
N VAL A 6 -2.52 27.22 -13.40
CA VAL A 6 -3.13 26.27 -14.32
C VAL A 6 -4.15 25.47 -13.51
N THR A 7 -5.44 25.75 -13.72
CA THR A 7 -6.54 24.97 -13.15
C THR A 7 -6.45 23.58 -13.74
N GLN A 8 -6.16 22.58 -12.91
CA GLN A 8 -6.22 21.18 -13.34
C GLN A 8 -7.69 20.81 -13.58
N PRO A 9 -8.02 20.04 -14.63
CA PRO A 9 -9.38 19.61 -14.89
C PRO A 9 -9.95 18.84 -13.69
N THR A 10 -11.22 19.08 -13.37
CA THR A 10 -11.95 18.33 -12.36
C THR A 10 -12.28 16.93 -12.89
N ILE A 11 -12.58 15.96 -12.01
CA ILE A 11 -12.84 14.57 -12.45
C ILE A 11 -14.00 14.48 -13.46
N ASP A 12 -15.00 15.36 -13.36
CA ASP A 12 -16.14 15.43 -14.29
C ASP A 12 -15.75 15.92 -15.69
N GLU A 13 -14.56 16.50 -15.86
CA GLU A 13 -14.03 17.00 -17.14
C GLU A 13 -13.01 16.05 -17.77
N LEU A 14 -12.75 14.90 -17.15
CA LEU A 14 -11.81 13.89 -17.66
C LEU A 14 -12.50 12.88 -18.60
N ASP A 15 -11.73 12.36 -19.54
CA ASP A 15 -12.14 11.26 -20.39
C ASP A 15 -12.10 9.94 -19.64
N VAL A 16 -12.94 8.98 -20.05
CA VAL A 16 -13.02 7.66 -19.43
C VAL A 16 -12.62 6.59 -20.43
N LEU A 17 -11.56 5.85 -20.11
CA LEU A 17 -11.23 4.60 -20.80
C LEU A 17 -11.82 3.44 -19.99
N THR A 18 -12.54 2.55 -20.68
CA THR A 18 -13.23 1.41 -20.06
C THR A 18 -12.72 0.12 -20.67
N LEU A 19 -12.24 -0.78 -19.81
CA LEU A 19 -11.93 -2.17 -20.09
C LEU A 19 -13.00 -3.03 -19.42
N THR A 20 -13.72 -3.84 -20.18
CA THR A 20 -14.80 -4.68 -19.66
C THR A 20 -14.61 -6.14 -20.03
N GLY A 21 -15.01 -7.03 -19.13
CA GLY A 21 -14.98 -8.47 -19.36
C GLY A 21 -13.58 -9.05 -19.42
N LEU A 22 -12.65 -8.52 -18.62
CA LEU A 22 -11.31 -9.10 -18.51
C LEU A 22 -11.41 -10.39 -17.68
N GLU A 23 -11.22 -11.52 -18.35
CA GLU A 23 -11.37 -12.84 -17.74
C GLU A 23 -10.02 -13.36 -17.25
N VAL A 24 -9.92 -13.69 -15.96
CA VAL A 24 -8.68 -14.21 -15.38
C VAL A 24 -9.00 -15.39 -14.48
N PHE A 25 -8.31 -16.50 -14.70
CA PHE A 25 -8.36 -17.65 -13.83
C PHE A 25 -7.41 -17.45 -12.65
N ALA A 26 -7.92 -17.51 -11.42
CA ALA A 26 -7.12 -17.29 -10.22
C ALA A 26 -7.62 -18.13 -9.03
N HIS A 27 -6.74 -18.29 -8.05
CA HIS A 27 -6.94 -19.14 -6.87
C HIS A 27 -7.30 -18.30 -5.63
N HIS A 28 -8.33 -17.46 -5.74
CA HIS A 28 -8.78 -16.60 -4.64
C HIS A 28 -10.03 -17.14 -3.97
N GLY A 29 -10.09 -16.94 -2.66
CA GLY A 29 -11.22 -17.38 -1.85
C GLY A 29 -10.82 -17.66 -0.41
N VAL A 30 -11.81 -17.61 0.47
CA VAL A 30 -11.63 -17.87 1.92
C VAL A 30 -11.54 -19.38 2.17
N PHE A 31 -12.15 -20.20 1.32
CA PHE A 31 -12.19 -21.65 1.50
C PHE A 31 -11.07 -22.35 0.75
N ASP A 32 -10.51 -23.41 1.36
CA ASP A 32 -9.37 -24.16 0.80
C ASP A 32 -9.66 -24.72 -0.60
N PHE A 33 -10.89 -25.17 -0.86
CA PHE A 33 -11.28 -25.69 -2.17
C PHE A 33 -11.26 -24.63 -3.28
N GLU A 34 -11.51 -23.35 -2.95
CA GLU A 34 -11.43 -22.26 -3.94
C GLU A 34 -9.98 -21.98 -4.32
N ARG A 35 -9.08 -22.12 -3.34
CA ARG A 35 -7.63 -21.94 -3.52
C ARG A 35 -7.01 -23.12 -4.26
N GLU A 36 -7.52 -24.33 -4.06
CA GLU A 36 -7.03 -25.53 -4.75
C GLU A 36 -7.55 -25.61 -6.20
N ASN A 37 -8.85 -25.43 -6.41
CA ASN A 37 -9.47 -25.60 -7.72
C ASN A 37 -9.37 -24.36 -8.61
N GLY A 38 -9.29 -23.16 -8.02
CA GLY A 38 -9.35 -21.90 -8.75
C GLY A 38 -10.73 -21.64 -9.36
N GLN A 39 -10.95 -20.39 -9.78
CA GLN A 39 -12.19 -19.98 -10.44
C GLN A 39 -11.92 -18.82 -11.39
N LEU A 40 -12.89 -18.56 -12.28
CA LEU A 40 -12.83 -17.43 -13.18
C LEU A 40 -13.27 -16.15 -12.45
N PHE A 41 -12.48 -15.10 -12.58
CA PHE A 41 -12.84 -13.75 -12.17
C PHE A 41 -13.04 -12.91 -13.42
N LEU A 42 -14.14 -12.16 -13.48
CA LEU A 42 -14.34 -11.15 -14.52
C LEU A 42 -14.08 -9.78 -13.92
N LEU A 43 -13.33 -8.96 -14.63
CA LEU A 43 -12.98 -7.62 -14.17
C LEU A 43 -13.44 -6.57 -15.18
N ASP A 44 -14.09 -5.53 -14.66
CA ASP A 44 -14.35 -4.30 -15.38
C ASP A 44 -13.54 -3.17 -14.73
N VAL A 45 -12.72 -2.49 -15.52
CA VAL A 45 -11.86 -1.39 -15.07
C VAL A 45 -12.15 -0.15 -15.88
N GLN A 46 -12.52 0.91 -15.17
CA GLN A 46 -12.65 2.25 -15.73
C GLN A 46 -11.53 3.12 -15.17
N LEU A 47 -10.89 3.91 -16.03
CA LEU A 47 -9.89 4.89 -15.64
C LEU A 47 -10.25 6.26 -16.21
N TRP A 48 -10.10 7.29 -15.38
CA TRP A 48 -10.27 8.68 -15.75
C TRP A 48 -8.91 9.31 -15.98
N LEU A 49 -8.71 9.84 -17.18
CA LEU A 49 -7.48 10.47 -17.64
C LEU A 49 -7.82 11.61 -18.60
N ASP A 50 -6.89 12.55 -18.74
CA ASP A 50 -7.01 13.62 -19.73
C ASP A 50 -6.37 13.13 -21.04
N THR A 51 -7.19 12.85 -22.07
CA THR A 51 -6.69 12.39 -23.36
C THR A 51 -6.44 13.53 -24.35
N ALA A 52 -6.73 14.78 -23.98
CA ALA A 52 -6.62 15.93 -24.88
C ALA A 52 -5.18 16.12 -25.39
N GLY A 53 -4.18 15.81 -24.57
CA GLY A 53 -2.76 15.82 -24.95
C GLY A 53 -2.35 14.70 -25.92
N ALA A 54 -2.96 13.52 -25.82
CA ALA A 54 -2.66 12.37 -26.67
C ALA A 54 -3.37 12.45 -28.03
N ALA A 55 -4.62 12.95 -28.05
CA ALA A 55 -5.41 13.11 -29.27
C ALA A 55 -4.79 14.08 -30.28
N GLY A 56 -3.95 15.02 -29.83
CA GLY A 56 -3.25 15.97 -30.68
C GLY A 56 -2.05 15.40 -31.44
N GLY A 57 -1.55 14.21 -31.06
CA GLY A 57 -0.29 13.65 -31.58
C GLY A 57 -0.30 12.18 -31.98
N ASP A 58 -1.39 11.44 -31.71
CA ASP A 58 -1.49 9.98 -31.95
C ASP A 58 -0.33 9.18 -31.31
N ASP A 59 0.21 9.71 -30.20
CA ASP A 59 1.37 9.16 -29.52
C ASP A 59 0.93 8.22 -28.40
N LEU A 60 1.13 6.91 -28.62
CA LEU A 60 0.87 5.87 -27.63
C LEU A 60 1.63 6.08 -26.31
N ALA A 61 2.76 6.80 -26.32
CA ALA A 61 3.52 7.10 -25.10
C ALA A 61 2.90 8.21 -24.23
N GLN A 62 1.95 8.98 -24.75
CA GLN A 62 1.21 10.01 -24.01
C GLN A 62 -0.17 9.52 -23.53
N THR A 63 -0.54 8.29 -23.86
CA THR A 63 -1.78 7.64 -23.41
C THR A 63 -1.46 6.36 -22.63
N VAL A 64 -2.46 5.82 -21.93
CA VAL A 64 -2.32 4.52 -21.26
C VAL A 64 -2.43 3.43 -22.31
N HIS A 65 -1.39 2.61 -22.46
CA HIS A 65 -1.44 1.44 -23.34
C HIS A 65 -2.35 0.38 -22.69
N TYR A 66 -3.60 0.35 -23.11
CA TYR A 66 -4.62 -0.55 -22.54
C TYR A 66 -4.28 -2.05 -22.66
N GLY A 67 -3.48 -2.45 -23.67
CA GLY A 67 -2.97 -3.82 -23.80
C GLY A 67 -2.02 -4.21 -22.65
N GLU A 68 -0.93 -3.46 -22.46
CA GLU A 68 -0.05 -3.60 -21.30
C GLU A 68 -0.81 -3.50 -19.97
N LEU A 69 -1.75 -2.54 -19.84
CA LEU A 69 -2.57 -2.43 -18.64
C LEU A 69 -3.40 -3.69 -18.38
N ALA A 70 -4.01 -4.28 -19.41
CA ALA A 70 -4.78 -5.51 -19.28
C ALA A 70 -3.89 -6.68 -18.83
N GLU A 71 -2.67 -6.79 -19.37
CA GLU A 71 -1.69 -7.80 -18.97
C GLU A 71 -1.22 -7.59 -17.51
N GLU A 72 -0.95 -6.35 -17.10
CA GLU A 72 -0.59 -6.01 -15.73
C GLU A 72 -1.71 -6.34 -14.73
N ILE A 73 -2.96 -6.02 -15.08
CA ILE A 73 -4.14 -6.37 -14.27
C ILE A 73 -4.27 -7.89 -14.18
N ALA A 74 -4.17 -8.59 -15.30
CA ALA A 74 -4.26 -10.05 -15.33
C ALA A 74 -3.16 -10.70 -14.48
N ALA A 75 -1.93 -10.19 -14.54
CA ALA A 75 -0.83 -10.66 -13.71
C ALA A 75 -1.06 -10.38 -12.21
N ALA A 76 -1.61 -9.21 -11.87
CA ALA A 76 -1.92 -8.86 -10.48
C ALA A 76 -3.02 -9.76 -9.89
N VAL A 77 -3.96 -10.19 -10.72
CA VAL A 77 -5.04 -11.12 -10.35
C VAL A 77 -4.53 -12.56 -10.30
N ALA A 78 -3.76 -13.02 -11.29
CA ALA A 78 -3.20 -14.37 -11.29
C ALA A 78 -2.08 -14.60 -10.25
N GLY A 79 -1.61 -13.53 -9.60
CA GLY A 79 -0.56 -13.56 -8.59
C GLY A 79 -0.98 -14.18 -7.25
N ASP A 80 -0.39 -13.69 -6.15
CA ASP A 80 -0.56 -14.32 -4.84
C ASP A 80 -2.04 -14.44 -4.43
N PRO A 81 -2.47 -15.63 -3.98
CA PRO A 81 -3.86 -15.88 -3.61
C PRO A 81 -4.27 -15.01 -2.42
N VAL A 82 -5.37 -14.28 -2.58
CA VAL A 82 -6.01 -13.50 -1.52
C VAL A 82 -7.34 -14.11 -1.13
N ASP A 83 -7.75 -13.85 0.12
CA ASP A 83 -9.00 -14.43 0.64
C ASP A 83 -10.24 -13.65 0.18
N LEU A 84 -10.08 -12.34 -0.10
CA LEU A 84 -11.18 -11.41 -0.35
C LEU A 84 -11.08 -10.72 -1.73
N ILE A 85 -12.20 -10.62 -2.43
CA ILE A 85 -12.30 -9.89 -3.72
C ILE A 85 -12.11 -8.38 -3.55
N GLU A 86 -12.34 -7.85 -2.34
CA GLU A 86 -12.02 -6.47 -1.96
C GLU A 86 -10.50 -6.22 -2.00
N THR A 87 -9.71 -7.19 -1.53
CA THR A 87 -8.25 -7.10 -1.54
C THR A 87 -7.73 -7.18 -2.97
N LEU A 88 -8.34 -8.04 -3.77
CA LEU A 88 -8.06 -8.15 -5.20
C LEU A 88 -8.36 -6.84 -5.94
N ALA A 89 -9.54 -6.27 -5.71
CA ALA A 89 -9.95 -5.01 -6.30
C ALA A 89 -8.98 -3.88 -5.92
N GLU A 90 -8.55 -3.82 -4.65
CA GLU A 90 -7.57 -2.82 -4.18
C GLU A 90 -6.21 -2.99 -4.87
N ARG A 91 -5.74 -4.24 -5.03
CA ARG A 91 -4.49 -4.54 -5.74
C ARG A 91 -4.56 -4.06 -7.20
N VAL A 92 -5.65 -4.37 -7.89
CA VAL A 92 -5.90 -3.93 -9.27
C VAL A 92 -5.96 -2.41 -9.36
N ALA A 93 -6.68 -1.74 -8.45
CA ALA A 93 -6.72 -0.29 -8.40
C ALA A 93 -5.34 0.33 -8.17
N GLY A 94 -4.49 -0.30 -7.36
CA GLY A 94 -3.10 0.11 -7.15
C GLY A 94 -2.26 0.05 -8.42
N VAL A 95 -2.38 -1.02 -9.20
CA VAL A 95 -1.71 -1.18 -10.50
C VAL A 95 -2.17 -0.09 -11.47
N VAL A 96 -3.48 0.09 -11.63
CA VAL A 96 -4.04 1.11 -12.53
C VAL A 96 -3.61 2.53 -12.12
N LEU A 97 -3.62 2.83 -10.82
CA LEU A 97 -3.21 4.15 -10.32
C LEU A 97 -1.70 4.37 -10.34
N ALA A 98 -0.87 3.34 -10.55
CA ALA A 98 0.56 3.51 -10.74
C ALA A 98 0.86 4.28 -12.04
N HIS A 99 -0.01 4.15 -13.04
CA HIS A 99 0.06 4.91 -14.30
C HIS A 99 -0.13 6.41 -14.04
N PRO A 100 0.88 7.26 -14.29
CA PRO A 100 0.84 8.70 -14.00
C PRO A 100 -0.35 9.49 -14.58
N PRO A 101 -0.85 9.22 -15.81
CA PRO A 101 -1.97 9.97 -16.38
C PRO A 101 -3.31 9.66 -15.69
N VAL A 102 -3.43 8.53 -14.99
CA VAL A 102 -4.68 8.13 -14.36
C VAL A 102 -4.92 8.93 -13.08
N ARG A 103 -6.08 9.59 -13.01
CA ARG A 103 -6.51 10.40 -11.86
C ARG A 103 -7.47 9.67 -10.94
N GLN A 104 -8.32 8.83 -11.51
CA GLN A 104 -9.27 7.99 -10.79
C GLN A 104 -9.37 6.64 -11.50
N THR A 105 -9.63 5.60 -10.74
CA THR A 105 -10.05 4.31 -11.28
C THR A 105 -11.27 3.79 -10.54
N ARG A 106 -12.12 3.07 -11.26
CA ARG A 106 -13.20 2.25 -10.73
C ARG A 106 -12.94 0.83 -11.19
N VAL A 107 -12.89 -0.09 -10.24
CA VAL A 107 -12.64 -1.51 -10.49
C VAL A 107 -13.86 -2.28 -10.00
N VAL A 108 -14.41 -3.12 -10.86
CA VAL A 108 -15.45 -4.09 -10.54
C VAL A 108 -14.85 -5.47 -10.68
N VAL A 109 -14.98 -6.28 -9.64
CA VAL A 109 -14.56 -7.68 -9.63
C VAL A 109 -15.80 -8.53 -9.47
N HIS A 110 -16.07 -9.37 -10.47
CA HIS A 110 -17.18 -10.31 -10.53
C HIS A 110 -16.71 -11.71 -10.17
N LYS A 111 -17.55 -12.42 -9.43
CA LYS A 111 -17.34 -13.80 -8.98
C LYS A 111 -18.59 -14.62 -9.28
N PRO A 112 -18.81 -15.01 -10.54
CA PRO A 112 -20.03 -15.71 -10.96
C PRO A 112 -20.18 -17.09 -10.28
N ASP A 113 -19.07 -17.76 -9.98
CA ASP A 113 -19.03 -19.09 -9.38
C ASP A 113 -18.90 -19.06 -7.84
N ALA A 114 -19.31 -17.96 -7.19
CA ALA A 114 -19.25 -17.85 -5.73
C ALA A 114 -20.06 -18.98 -5.05
N PRO A 115 -19.53 -19.61 -3.99
CA PRO A 115 -20.19 -20.75 -3.32
C PRO A 115 -21.37 -20.29 -2.44
N ILE A 116 -22.46 -19.85 -3.08
CA ILE A 116 -23.70 -19.39 -2.45
C ILE A 116 -24.79 -20.43 -2.72
N THR A 117 -25.50 -20.86 -1.67
CA THR A 117 -26.51 -21.94 -1.76
C THR A 117 -27.81 -21.49 -2.45
N VAL A 118 -28.00 -20.19 -2.66
CA VAL A 118 -29.18 -19.57 -3.26
C VAL A 118 -28.86 -19.24 -4.72
N PRO A 119 -29.78 -19.41 -5.69
CA PRO A 119 -29.53 -19.02 -7.07
C PRO A 119 -29.27 -17.52 -7.21
N PHE A 120 -28.18 -17.17 -7.88
CA PHE A 120 -27.81 -15.81 -8.27
C PHE A 120 -27.18 -15.86 -9.67
N ALA A 121 -27.14 -14.73 -10.36
CA ALA A 121 -26.50 -14.63 -11.68
C ALA A 121 -25.04 -14.21 -11.58
N ASP A 122 -24.75 -13.25 -10.70
CA ASP A 122 -23.42 -12.71 -10.46
C ASP A 122 -23.35 -12.06 -9.08
N VAL A 123 -22.16 -12.08 -8.47
CA VAL A 123 -21.85 -11.26 -7.30
C VAL A 123 -20.57 -10.49 -7.58
N SER A 124 -20.60 -9.19 -7.33
CA SER A 124 -19.47 -8.31 -7.62
C SER A 124 -19.22 -7.27 -6.55
N VAL A 125 -17.97 -6.85 -6.44
CA VAL A 125 -17.54 -5.71 -5.63
C VAL A 125 -17.05 -4.61 -6.55
N THR A 126 -17.55 -3.40 -6.33
CA THR A 126 -17.09 -2.19 -7.02
C THR A 126 -16.35 -1.30 -6.04
N ILE A 127 -15.11 -0.94 -6.35
CA ILE A 127 -14.37 0.10 -5.64
C ILE A 127 -14.08 1.29 -6.54
N THR A 128 -13.94 2.46 -5.95
CA THR A 128 -13.44 3.66 -6.63
C THR A 128 -12.29 4.23 -5.82
N ARG A 129 -11.16 4.47 -6.50
CA ARG A 129 -9.95 5.03 -5.90
C ARG A 129 -9.49 6.22 -6.70
N ARG A 130 -9.07 7.26 -6.01
CA ARG A 130 -8.55 8.49 -6.60
C ARG A 130 -7.09 8.60 -6.21
N ARG A 131 -6.27 9.09 -7.15
CA ARG A 131 -4.94 9.57 -6.80
C ARG A 131 -5.12 10.79 -5.89
N VAL A 132 -4.78 10.65 -4.62
CA VAL A 132 -4.68 11.81 -3.73
C VAL A 132 -3.51 12.64 -4.26
N PRO A 133 -3.70 13.91 -4.66
CA PRO A 133 -2.56 14.78 -4.91
C PRO A 133 -1.77 14.81 -3.60
N VAL A 134 -0.51 14.36 -3.62
CA VAL A 134 0.38 14.61 -2.47
C VAL A 134 0.34 16.13 -2.26
N PRO A 135 -0.17 16.63 -1.12
CA PRO A 135 -0.05 18.05 -0.84
C PRO A 135 1.44 18.38 -0.87
N PRO A 136 1.86 19.53 -1.44
CA PRO A 136 3.27 19.91 -1.42
C PRO A 136 3.78 19.74 0.01
N PRO A 137 4.99 19.18 0.22
CA PRO A 137 5.50 18.90 1.55
C PRO A 137 5.39 20.18 2.37
N VAL A 138 4.48 20.15 3.35
CA VAL A 138 4.32 21.27 4.28
C VAL A 138 5.66 21.34 5.00
N PRO A 139 6.41 22.46 4.93
CA PRO A 139 7.65 22.56 5.67
C PRO A 139 7.31 22.40 7.15
N VAL A 140 7.65 21.23 7.70
CA VAL A 140 7.63 21.01 9.13
C VAL A 140 8.58 22.05 9.72
N PRO A 141 8.10 23.00 10.54
CA PRO A 141 9.00 23.91 11.22
C PRO A 141 9.99 23.06 12.02
N PRO A 142 11.29 23.43 12.02
CA PRO A 142 12.26 22.73 12.85
C PRO A 142 11.72 22.68 14.29
N PRO A 143 11.89 21.56 15.02
CA PRO A 143 11.48 21.49 16.42
C PRO A 143 12.07 22.71 17.13
N ALA A 144 11.22 23.47 17.82
CA ALA A 144 11.64 24.60 18.61
C ALA A 144 12.77 24.13 19.54
N ALA A 145 13.97 24.69 19.36
CA ALA A 145 15.12 24.37 20.18
C ALA A 145 14.73 24.56 21.66
N ASP A 146 14.84 23.48 22.43
CA ASP A 146 14.53 23.44 23.85
C ASP A 146 15.40 24.47 24.60
N ALA A 147 14.79 25.62 24.89
CA ALA A 147 15.30 26.53 25.90
C ALA A 147 14.90 25.97 27.28
N ARG A 148 15.81 25.19 27.89
CA ARG A 148 16.17 25.23 29.32
C ARG A 148 17.10 24.07 29.71
N THR A 149 18.39 24.37 29.71
CA THR A 149 19.35 23.75 30.64
C THR A 149 18.93 24.11 32.06
N ALA A 150 18.32 23.16 32.77
CA ALA A 150 18.20 23.21 34.23
C ALA A 150 19.46 22.59 34.85
N PRO A 151 20.07 23.20 35.89
CA PRO A 151 21.27 22.66 36.51
C PRO A 151 20.96 21.38 37.31
N VAL A 152 21.85 20.39 37.17
CA VAL A 152 21.88 19.16 37.98
C VAL A 152 22.15 19.54 39.45
N PRO A 153 21.38 19.07 40.44
CA PRO A 153 21.72 19.25 41.84
C PRO A 153 22.93 18.38 42.21
N THR A 154 23.92 19.03 42.81
CA THR A 154 25.17 18.47 43.33
C THR A 154 24.91 17.34 44.33
N ALA A 155 25.37 16.13 44.02
CA ALA A 155 25.46 15.04 44.98
C ALA A 155 26.74 15.21 45.81
N THR A 156 26.57 15.38 47.12
CA THR A 156 27.62 15.38 48.15
C THR A 156 28.32 14.01 48.20
N PRO A 157 29.67 13.94 48.16
CA PRO A 157 30.37 12.66 48.30
C PRO A 157 30.41 12.21 49.78
N PRO A 158 30.31 10.90 50.08
CA PRO A 158 30.53 10.39 51.43
C PRO A 158 32.02 10.31 51.76
N GLU A 159 32.31 10.72 52.98
CA GLU A 159 33.60 10.77 53.66
C GLU A 159 34.25 9.39 53.84
N ALA A 160 35.56 9.34 53.61
CA ALA A 160 36.39 8.14 53.65
C ALA A 160 36.65 7.66 55.09
N ALA A 161 36.51 6.35 55.32
CA ALA A 161 36.98 5.66 56.53
C ALA A 161 38.02 4.58 56.17
N PRO A 162 38.99 4.28 57.06
CA PRO A 162 40.33 3.87 56.67
C PRO A 162 40.56 2.35 56.56
N ALA A 163 41.69 2.03 55.94
CA ALA A 163 42.21 0.70 55.62
C ALA A 163 42.34 -0.25 56.82
N ALA A 164 41.96 -1.51 56.59
CA ALA A 164 42.29 -2.64 57.45
C ALA A 164 43.43 -3.49 56.82
N PRO A 165 44.38 -4.02 57.61
CA PRO A 165 45.60 -4.64 57.11
C PRO A 165 45.42 -6.12 56.73
N THR A 166 46.25 -6.57 55.77
CA THR A 166 46.46 -7.98 55.41
C THR A 166 47.08 -8.77 56.57
N PRO A 167 46.70 -10.04 56.74
CA PRO A 167 47.73 -11.04 57.02
C PRO A 167 47.56 -12.40 56.29
N ALA A 168 48.71 -12.86 55.75
CA ALA A 168 49.32 -14.20 55.66
C ALA A 168 48.54 -15.48 55.22
N PRO A 169 49.22 -16.44 54.54
CA PRO A 169 48.61 -17.65 53.98
C PRO A 169 48.69 -18.92 54.86
N SER A 170 47.71 -19.83 54.65
CA SER A 170 47.71 -21.33 54.75
C SER A 170 48.13 -22.02 56.06
N PRO A 171 47.48 -23.15 56.49
CA PRO A 171 47.75 -24.45 55.87
C PRO A 171 46.59 -25.49 55.81
N THR A 172 46.83 -26.46 54.94
CA THR A 172 46.21 -27.78 54.68
C THR A 172 45.80 -28.61 55.91
N ARG A 173 44.62 -29.29 55.88
CA ARG A 173 44.45 -30.74 56.19
C ARG A 173 42.99 -31.25 56.12
N THR A 174 42.80 -32.29 55.29
CA THR A 174 42.25 -33.62 55.62
C THR A 174 40.76 -33.80 56.02
N ALA A 175 40.07 -34.62 55.20
CA ALA A 175 38.82 -35.37 55.46
C ALA A 175 38.92 -36.32 56.69
N PRO A 176 37.83 -36.85 57.30
CA PRO A 176 37.02 -37.98 56.77
C PRO A 176 35.52 -37.81 57.16
N ALA A 177 34.54 -38.69 56.92
CA ALA A 177 34.46 -40.12 56.65
C ALA A 177 33.22 -40.43 55.80
#